data_AF-A0A445CC74-F1
#
_entry.id   AF-A0A445CC74-F1
#
_cell.length_a   1.000
_cell.length_b   1.000
_cell.length_c   1.000
_cell.angle_alpha   90.00
_cell.angle_beta   90.00
_cell.angle_gamma   90.00
#
_symmetry.space_group_name_H-M   'P 1'
#
loop_
_entity.id
_entity.type
_entity.pdbx_description
1 polymer ?
#
loop_
_entity_poly.entity_id
_entity_poly.type
_entity_poly.pdbx_seq_one_letter_code
_entity_poly.pdbx_strand_id
1 'polypeptide(L)'
;MMLIIQNNSDFSLEFDAICYPCYYLFAIIMRYRYAMVCSSNQNRSMEAHFLLKRQGFDVSSYGTGAHVKLPGPSLREPNVYDFGTPYKQMFDDLRRKDPELYPSSTSSRNQFSFSLHFLLPS
;
A
#
# COMPACT_ATOMS: atom_id res chain seq x y z
N MET A 1 5.19 -7.15 -3.57
CA MET A 1 6.35 -7.58 -2.77
C MET A 1 6.18 -6.97 -1.39
N MET A 2 6.23 -7.77 -0.34
CA MET A 2 6.21 -7.27 1.04
C MET A 2 7.66 -7.05 1.47
N LEU A 3 7.98 -5.85 1.93
CA LEU A 3 9.24 -5.51 2.56
C LEU A 3 8.99 -5.33 4.05
N ILE A 4 9.75 -6.02 4.88
CA ILE A 4 9.78 -5.75 6.33
C ILE A 4 10.88 -4.73 6.54
N ILE A 5 10.52 -3.53 6.96
CA ILE A 5 11.49 -2.51 7.37
C ILE A 5 11.73 -2.76 8.85
N GLN A 6 12.83 -3.45 9.16
CA GLN A 6 13.35 -3.47 10.51
C GLN A 6 13.68 -2.02 10.89
N ASN A 7 13.08 -1.54 11.99
CA ASN A 7 13.60 -0.34 12.61
C ASN A 7 15.04 -0.67 13.01
N ASN A 8 15.99 0.05 12.44
CA ASN A 8 17.30 0.23 13.05
C ASN A 8 17.08 1.05 14.33
N SER A 9 16.52 0.43 15.36
CA SER A 9 17.04 0.71 16.69
C SER A 9 18.40 0.05 16.70
N ASP A 10 19.45 0.86 16.59
CA ASP A 10 20.84 0.47 16.73
C ASP A 10 20.97 -0.64 17.78
N PHE A 11 21.41 -1.82 17.36
CA PHE A 11 22.12 -2.76 18.22
C PHE A 11 22.76 -3.85 17.35
N SER A 12 23.87 -3.49 16.75
CA SER A 12 25.07 -4.30 16.93
C SER A 12 25.34 -4.43 18.44
N LEU A 13 24.69 -5.38 19.11
CA LEU A 13 25.26 -5.95 20.32
C LEU A 13 25.85 -7.29 19.95
N GLU A 14 27.13 -7.44 20.27
CA GLU A 14 27.77 -8.73 20.49
C GLU A 14 26.81 -9.63 21.27
N PHE A 15 26.65 -10.85 20.79
CA PHE A 15 25.72 -11.87 21.28
C PHE A 15 26.06 -12.40 22.69
N ASP A 16 26.98 -11.74 23.39
CA ASP A 16 27.58 -12.22 24.63
C ASP A 16 26.96 -11.45 25.82
N ALA A 17 26.02 -12.13 26.52
CA ALA A 17 25.56 -11.84 27.88
C ALA A 17 24.26 -11.02 28.12
N ILE A 18 23.16 -11.32 27.41
CA ILE A 18 21.82 -10.90 27.88
C ILE A 18 21.12 -12.06 28.63
N CYS A 19 20.74 -11.83 29.89
CA CYS A 19 20.01 -12.79 30.73
C CYS A 19 18.65 -13.19 30.12
N TYR A 20 18.23 -14.46 30.28
CA TYR A 20 17.00 -15.02 29.68
C TYR A 20 15.71 -14.15 29.83
N PRO A 21 15.40 -13.55 30.99
CA PRO A 21 14.25 -12.64 31.12
C PRO A 21 14.39 -11.32 30.33
N CYS A 22 15.61 -10.83 30.11
CA CYS A 22 15.84 -9.57 29.39
C CYS A 22 15.72 -9.72 27.88
N TYR A 23 16.04 -10.86 27.26
CA TYR A 23 15.75 -11.07 25.83
C TYR A 23 14.24 -11.13 25.57
N TYR A 24 13.46 -11.70 26.50
CA TYR A 24 12.00 -11.80 26.34
C TYR A 24 11.39 -10.40 26.37
N LEU A 25 11.86 -9.56 27.30
CA LEU A 25 11.48 -8.17 27.36
C LEU A 25 11.89 -7.43 26.08
N PHE A 26 13.14 -7.56 25.62
CA PHE A 26 13.62 -6.92 24.39
C PHE A 26 12.84 -7.35 23.14
N ALA A 27 12.54 -8.65 22.99
CA ALA A 27 11.72 -9.17 21.91
C ALA A 27 10.28 -8.62 21.90
N ILE A 28 9.73 -8.29 23.07
CA ILE A 28 8.40 -7.66 23.20
C ILE A 28 8.43 -6.17 22.77
N ILE A 29 9.58 -5.48 22.86
CA ILE A 29 9.72 -4.07 22.47
C ILE A 29 9.97 -3.89 20.97
N MET A 30 10.38 -4.95 20.26
CA MET A 30 10.66 -4.90 18.82
C MET A 30 9.37 -4.76 18.01
N ARG A 31 8.99 -3.52 17.68
CA ARG A 31 7.91 -3.23 16.73
C ARG A 31 8.47 -3.14 15.31
N TYR A 32 8.12 -4.11 14.48
CA TYR A 32 8.42 -4.10 13.04
C TYR A 32 7.53 -3.11 12.30
N ARG A 33 8.12 -2.41 11.32
CA ARG A 33 7.36 -1.63 10.33
C ARG A 33 7.31 -2.38 9.02
N TYR A 34 6.15 -2.39 8.38
CA TYR A 34 5.92 -3.10 7.13
C TYR A 34 5.77 -2.12 5.97
N ALA A 35 6.35 -2.45 4.83
CA ALA A 35 6.20 -1.70 3.59
C ALA A 35 5.66 -2.60 2.48
N MET A 36 4.47 -2.26 1.98
CA MET A 36 3.84 -2.96 0.87
C MET A 36 4.19 -2.29 -0.45
N VAL A 37 4.87 -3.00 -1.35
CA VAL A 37 5.39 -2.39 -2.57
C VAL A 37 4.82 -3.08 -3.82
N CYS A 38 4.33 -2.27 -4.76
CA CYS A 38 3.99 -2.70 -6.11
C CYS A 38 4.42 -1.65 -7.16
N SER A 39 3.97 -1.77 -8.42
CA SER A 39 4.37 -0.83 -9.47
C SER A 39 3.70 0.54 -9.33
N SER A 40 2.36 0.61 -9.40
CA SER A 40 1.61 1.88 -9.39
C SER A 40 1.08 2.32 -8.01
N ASN A 41 1.35 1.55 -6.94
CA ASN A 41 0.70 1.70 -5.63
C ASN A 41 -0.84 1.69 -5.62
N GLN A 42 -1.49 0.97 -6.54
CA GLN A 42 -2.96 1.03 -6.68
C GLN A 42 -3.67 -0.21 -6.12
N ASN A 43 -3.29 -1.40 -6.58
CA ASN A 43 -4.05 -2.62 -6.31
C ASN A 43 -3.36 -3.49 -5.24
N ARG A 44 -2.33 -4.27 -5.65
CA ARG A 44 -1.68 -5.27 -4.77
C ARG A 44 -1.10 -4.72 -3.48
N SER A 45 -0.43 -3.56 -3.52
CA SER A 45 0.16 -2.96 -2.32
C SER A 45 -0.89 -2.38 -1.38
N MET A 46 -1.96 -1.77 -1.93
CA MET A 46 -3.03 -1.17 -1.14
C MET A 46 -3.94 -2.19 -0.50
N GLU A 47 -4.24 -3.30 -1.20
CA GLU A 47 -5.02 -4.40 -0.62
C GLU A 47 -4.29 -5.01 0.60
N ALA A 48 -3.01 -5.32 0.43
CA ALA A 48 -2.20 -5.83 1.53
C ALA A 48 -2.01 -4.80 2.65
N HIS A 49 -1.86 -3.53 2.31
CA HIS A 49 -1.81 -2.44 3.29
C HIS A 49 -3.09 -2.42 4.13
N PHE A 50 -4.27 -2.46 3.50
CA PHE A 50 -5.54 -2.45 4.21
C PHE A 50 -5.68 -3.65 5.15
N LEU A 51 -5.37 -4.86 4.67
CA LEU A 51 -5.43 -6.07 5.49
C LEU A 51 -4.50 -5.97 6.71
N LEU A 52 -3.25 -5.53 6.53
CA LEU A 52 -2.29 -5.38 7.62
C LEU A 52 -2.69 -4.25 8.58
N LYS A 53 -3.20 -3.13 8.06
CA LYS A 53 -3.64 -1.99 8.87
C LYS A 53 -4.84 -2.38 9.73
N ARG A 54 -5.78 -3.16 9.19
CA ARG A 54 -6.96 -3.69 9.91
C ARG A 54 -6.56 -4.61 11.07
N GLN A 55 -5.43 -5.29 10.96
CA GLN A 55 -4.88 -6.15 12.01
C GLN A 55 -3.98 -5.39 13.01
N GLY A 56 -3.84 -4.06 12.87
CA GLY A 56 -3.09 -3.22 13.82
C GLY A 56 -1.58 -3.16 13.58
N PHE A 57 -1.08 -3.63 12.44
CA PHE A 57 0.34 -3.50 12.10
C PHE A 57 0.72 -2.06 11.72
N ASP A 58 1.96 -1.68 12.01
CA ASP A 58 2.55 -0.45 11.49
C ASP A 58 2.97 -0.68 10.03
N VAL A 59 2.15 -0.20 9.10
CA VAL A 59 2.30 -0.49 7.66
C VAL A 59 2.19 0.78 6.81
N SER A 60 3.03 0.87 5.78
CA SER A 60 2.99 1.87 4.71
C SER A 60 3.01 1.19 3.34
N SER A 61 2.57 1.86 2.27
CA SER A 61 2.53 1.29 0.91
C SER A 61 3.11 2.23 -0.13
N TYR A 62 3.81 1.65 -1.11
CA TYR A 62 4.60 2.41 -2.10
C TYR A 62 4.51 1.80 -3.51
N GLY A 63 4.89 2.64 -4.49
CA GLY A 63 5.03 2.29 -5.91
C GLY A 63 6.49 2.38 -6.35
N THR A 64 6.93 1.47 -7.21
CA THR A 64 8.28 1.49 -7.81
C THR A 64 8.29 1.88 -9.29
N GLY A 65 7.12 2.07 -9.89
CA GLY A 65 7.03 2.56 -11.26
C GLY A 65 7.54 4.00 -11.38
N ALA A 66 7.72 4.46 -12.62
CA ALA A 66 7.98 5.89 -12.89
C ALA A 66 6.71 6.75 -12.71
N HIS A 67 5.55 6.17 -13.05
CA HIS A 67 4.24 6.81 -12.93
C HIS A 67 3.19 5.81 -12.43
N VAL A 68 2.09 6.33 -11.91
CA VAL A 68 0.89 5.56 -11.59
C VAL A 68 0.17 5.23 -12.89
N LYS A 69 0.11 3.95 -13.25
CA LYS A 69 -0.60 3.47 -14.44
C LYS A 69 -1.89 2.74 -14.04
N LEU A 70 -3.00 3.16 -14.65
CA LEU A 70 -4.33 2.57 -14.52
C LEU A 70 -4.83 2.10 -15.90
N PRO A 71 -5.64 1.03 -15.98
CA PRO A 71 -6.21 0.57 -17.24
C PRO A 71 -6.98 1.67 -17.99
N GLY A 72 -6.81 1.71 -19.31
CA GLY A 72 -7.55 2.59 -20.20
C GLY A 72 -8.63 1.86 -20.99
N PRO A 73 -9.26 2.53 -21.97
CA PRO A 73 -10.19 1.91 -22.91
C PRO A 73 -9.52 0.84 -23.78
N SER A 74 -8.20 0.94 -23.99
CA SER A 74 -7.42 -0.05 -24.72
C SER A 74 -6.10 -0.37 -24.01
N LEU A 75 -5.46 -1.51 -24.35
CA LEU A 75 -4.16 -1.89 -23.79
C LEU A 75 -3.05 -0.87 -24.11
N ARG A 76 -3.19 -0.15 -25.22
CA ARG A 76 -2.19 0.82 -25.70
C ARG A 76 -2.36 2.21 -25.08
N GLU A 77 -3.51 2.48 -24.46
CA GLU A 77 -3.88 3.82 -23.97
C GLU A 77 -4.15 3.79 -22.46
N PRO A 78 -3.16 3.46 -21.61
CA PRO A 78 -3.35 3.48 -20.17
C PRO A 78 -3.55 4.92 -19.66
N ASN A 79 -4.29 5.06 -18.56
CA ASN A 79 -4.31 6.32 -17.81
C ASN A 79 -3.05 6.43 -16.98
N VAL A 80 -2.28 7.49 -17.19
CA VAL A 80 -0.99 7.73 -16.52
C VAL A 80 -1.11 8.97 -15.66
N TYR A 81 -0.66 8.87 -14.41
CA TYR A 81 -0.65 9.96 -13.44
C TYR A 81 0.69 10.00 -12.71
N ASP A 82 1.10 11.18 -12.26
CA ASP A 82 2.31 11.32 -11.47
C ASP A 82 2.10 10.85 -10.03
N PHE A 83 3.15 10.28 -9.44
CA PHE A 83 3.15 9.99 -8.02
C PHE A 83 2.95 11.28 -7.22
N GLY A 84 2.09 11.21 -6.20
CA GLY A 84 1.65 12.38 -5.43
C GLY A 84 0.29 12.93 -5.87
N THR A 85 -0.21 12.56 -7.06
CA THR A 85 -1.59 12.89 -7.45
C THR A 85 -2.57 12.25 -6.45
N PRO A 86 -3.44 13.04 -5.79
CA PRO A 86 -4.41 12.50 -4.86
C PRO A 86 -5.35 11.53 -5.57
N TYR A 87 -5.63 10.38 -4.96
CA TYR A 87 -6.47 9.39 -5.62
C TYR A 87 -7.90 9.87 -5.93
N LYS A 88 -8.45 10.77 -5.10
CA LYS A 88 -9.75 11.41 -5.37
C LYS A 88 -9.72 12.15 -6.71
N GLN A 89 -8.64 12.86 -7.01
CA GLN A 89 -8.47 13.57 -8.26
C GLN A 89 -8.37 12.60 -9.45
N MET A 90 -7.61 11.49 -9.30
CA MET A 90 -7.56 10.44 -10.31
C MET A 90 -8.95 9.84 -10.57
N PHE A 91 -9.72 9.57 -9.52
CA PHE A 91 -11.08 9.05 -9.65
C PHE A 91 -12.03 10.01 -10.36
N ASP A 92 -12.04 11.29 -9.95
CA ASP A 92 -12.90 12.30 -10.55
C ASP A 92 -12.53 12.55 -12.03
N ASP A 93 -11.25 12.43 -12.38
CA ASP A 93 -10.78 12.49 -13.77
C ASP A 93 -11.26 11.31 -14.61
N LEU A 94 -11.08 10.07 -14.11
CA LEU A 94 -11.52 8.86 -14.80
C LEU A 94 -13.03 8.86 -15.04
N ARG A 95 -13.82 9.23 -14.02
CA ARG A 95 -15.28 9.33 -14.15
C ARG A 95 -15.70 10.36 -15.19
N ARG A 96 -14.94 11.44 -15.38
CA ARG A 96 -15.22 12.45 -16.41
C ARG A 96 -14.90 11.95 -17.81
N LYS A 97 -13.84 11.14 -17.96
CA LYS A 97 -13.43 10.57 -19.24
C LYS A 97 -14.44 9.56 -19.76
N ASP A 98 -14.84 8.61 -18.92
CA ASP A 98 -15.78 7.57 -19.30
C ASP A 98 -16.52 7.04 -18.04
N PRO A 99 -17.75 7.54 -17.78
CA PRO A 99 -18.54 7.09 -16.64
C PRO A 99 -18.98 5.62 -16.72
N GLU A 100 -19.08 5.03 -17.92
CA GLU A 100 -19.50 3.64 -18.11
C GLU A 100 -18.33 2.68 -17.86
N LEU A 101 -17.13 3.03 -18.32
CA LEU A 101 -15.92 2.25 -18.10
C LEU A 101 -15.41 2.33 -16.66
N TYR A 102 -15.63 3.49 -16.00
CA TYR A 102 -15.23 3.74 -14.61
C TYR A 102 -16.46 4.01 -13.73
N PRO A 103 -17.32 3.00 -13.51
CA PRO A 103 -18.55 3.18 -12.76
C PRO A 103 -18.27 3.50 -11.29
N SER A 104 -19.20 4.23 -10.68
CA SER A 104 -19.11 4.64 -9.26
C SER A 104 -19.36 3.47 -8.29
N SER A 105 -19.91 2.35 -8.77
CA SER A 105 -20.34 1.25 -7.93
C SER A 105 -19.31 0.13 -7.82
N THR A 106 -19.13 -0.29 -6.58
CA THR A 106 -18.43 -1.46 -6.03
C THR A 106 -18.92 -2.79 -6.64
N SER A 107 -18.73 -3.00 -7.94
CA SER A 107 -18.82 -4.34 -8.52
C SER A 107 -17.44 -4.97 -8.41
N SER A 108 -17.31 -5.91 -7.48
CA SER A 108 -16.10 -6.47 -6.84
C SER A 108 -15.11 -7.21 -7.75
N ARG A 109 -14.98 -6.85 -9.03
CA ARG A 109 -14.09 -7.51 -10.00
C ARG A 109 -13.23 -6.57 -10.85
N ASN A 110 -13.41 -5.26 -10.74
CA ASN A 110 -12.63 -4.29 -11.52
C ASN A 110 -11.54 -3.66 -10.66
N GLN A 111 -10.30 -3.59 -11.18
CA GLN A 111 -9.12 -3.03 -10.50
C GLN A 111 -9.35 -1.63 -9.89
N PHE A 112 -10.32 -0.88 -10.41
CA PHE A 112 -10.71 0.46 -9.94
C PHE A 112 -11.51 0.45 -8.63
N SER A 113 -12.29 -0.62 -8.38
CA SER A 113 -13.12 -0.72 -7.17
C SER A 113 -12.28 -0.90 -5.91
N PHE A 114 -11.10 -1.51 -6.01
CA PHE A 114 -10.23 -1.73 -4.86
C PHE A 114 -9.66 -0.42 -4.34
N SER A 115 -9.05 0.41 -5.19
CA SER A 115 -8.53 1.71 -4.77
C SER A 115 -9.62 2.62 -4.18
N LEU A 116 -10.84 2.61 -4.74
CA LEU A 116 -11.90 3.51 -4.31
C LEU A 116 -12.53 3.16 -2.96
N HIS A 117 -12.66 1.87 -2.65
CA HIS A 117 -13.10 1.41 -1.33
C HIS A 117 -12.11 1.83 -0.21
N PHE A 118 -10.85 2.10 -0.55
CA PHE A 118 -9.82 2.57 0.40
C PHE A 118 -9.66 4.09 0.50
N LEU A 119 -10.49 4.86 -0.21
CA LEU A 119 -10.39 6.33 -0.30
C LEU A 119 -11.54 7.09 0.33
N LEU A 120 -12.58 6.38 0.76
CA LEU A 120 -13.63 6.96 1.57
C LEU A 120 -13.31 6.64 3.03
N PRO A 121 -13.23 7.65 3.91
CA PRO A 121 -13.02 7.41 5.32
C PRO A 121 -14.21 6.59 5.84
N SER A 122 -13.90 5.48 6.51
CA SER A 122 -14.79 4.90 7.52
C SER A 122 -14.86 5.84 8.71
#